data_AF-A0AAV5TIE0-F1
#
_entry.id   AF-A0AAV5TIE0-F1
#
_cell.length_a   1.000
_cell.length_b   1.000
_cell.length_c   1.000
_cell.angle_alpha   90.00
_cell.angle_beta   90.00
_cell.angle_gamma   90.00
#
_symmetry.space_group_name_H-M   'P 1'
#
loop_
_entity.id
_entity.type
_entity.pdbx_description
1 polymer ?
#
loop_
_entity_poly.entity_id
_entity_poly.type
_entity_poly.pdbx_seq_one_letter_code
_entity_poly.pdbx_strand_id
1 'polypeptide(L)'
;LMSDISTDSILRYGFNLDRSCFVDIGTNAQLILAIVNTFVFHPFPLHILLRRSPTMSTSIRRGYILSQLAFITYEFIFFFLAQIYVIIPYPGLYSEGLLCRMNLPKGVILGFISFSIVVVQPPFAFLIVRMHQTFMDNDSPFKLSRRVQIGMASVQITLMSLNVVGFTVFGTDPENIDNLLKEPELTMLAARGHLLLLGSPGDPQLFRFELFLFYVTLVLNFSVLLFCILHTMHTLRKRSLTAKSVHTQQMTQRMFEVFFWQV
;
A
#
# COMPACT_ATOMS: atom_id res chain seq x y z
N LEU A 1 18.03 11.98 -46.85
CA LEU A 1 16.70 11.58 -46.33
C LEU A 1 16.77 11.28 -44.82
N MET A 2 17.54 12.10 -44.11
CA MET A 2 17.61 12.27 -42.67
C MET A 2 17.64 13.79 -42.48
N SER A 3 17.08 14.27 -41.36
CA SER A 3 17.00 15.66 -40.93
C SER A 3 15.81 16.50 -41.42
N ASP A 4 14.59 16.06 -41.10
CA ASP A 4 13.71 17.03 -40.45
C ASP A 4 14.04 16.97 -38.96
N ILE A 5 14.92 17.88 -38.54
CA ILE A 5 15.11 18.20 -37.13
C ILE A 5 13.78 18.83 -36.72
N SER A 6 12.83 17.98 -36.30
CA SER A 6 11.64 18.42 -35.60
C SER A 6 12.15 19.31 -34.48
N THR A 7 11.72 20.57 -34.48
CA THR A 7 11.89 21.48 -33.36
C THR A 7 11.51 20.73 -32.10
N ASP A 8 12.51 20.22 -31.37
CA ASP A 8 12.32 19.52 -30.11
C ASP A 8 11.63 20.51 -29.20
N SER A 9 10.31 20.37 -29.06
CA SER A 9 9.56 21.11 -28.08
C SER A 9 10.18 20.74 -26.75
N ILE A 10 10.83 21.73 -26.13
CA ILE A 10 11.55 21.54 -24.87
C ILE A 10 10.51 21.07 -23.84
N LEU A 11 10.52 19.77 -23.53
CA LEU A 11 9.66 19.20 -22.51
C LEU A 11 10.09 19.80 -21.16
N ARG A 12 9.10 20.30 -20.41
CA ARG A 12 9.32 20.92 -19.11
C ARG A 12 9.59 19.85 -18.05
N TYR A 13 9.99 20.27 -16.85
CA TYR A 13 10.12 19.43 -15.65
C TYR A 13 11.00 18.18 -15.76
N GLY A 14 11.86 18.08 -16.79
CA GLY A 14 12.72 16.92 -16.99
C GLY A 14 12.06 15.72 -17.66
N PHE A 15 10.87 15.89 -18.27
CA PHE A 15 10.15 14.81 -18.98
C PHE A 15 10.95 14.21 -20.16
N ASN A 16 12.04 14.85 -20.59
CA ASN A 16 13.00 14.24 -21.53
C ASN A 16 13.63 12.96 -20.96
N LEU A 17 13.88 12.90 -19.64
CA LEU A 17 14.39 11.71 -18.96
C LEU A 17 13.31 10.64 -18.81
N ASP A 18 12.07 11.05 -18.50
CA ASP A 18 10.93 10.14 -18.46
C ASP A 18 10.68 9.49 -19.83
N ARG A 19 10.74 10.30 -20.89
CA ARG A 19 10.61 9.87 -22.29
C ARG A 19 11.67 8.85 -22.69
N SER A 20 12.92 9.12 -22.34
CA SER A 20 14.07 8.36 -22.82
C SER A 20 14.38 7.13 -21.98
N CYS A 21 14.03 7.14 -20.69
CA CYS A 21 14.62 6.19 -19.74
C CYS A 21 13.70 5.82 -18.58
N PHE A 22 13.20 6.79 -17.79
CA PHE A 22 12.64 6.46 -16.47
C PHE A 22 11.32 5.70 -16.52
N VAL A 23 10.43 5.99 -17.48
CA VAL A 23 9.18 5.24 -17.60
C VAL A 23 9.48 3.78 -17.87
N ASP A 24 10.33 3.49 -18.86
CA ASP A 24 10.68 2.13 -19.25
C ASP A 24 11.47 1.38 -18.16
N ILE A 25 12.39 2.05 -17.47
CA ILE A 25 13.10 1.43 -16.33
C ILE A 25 12.12 1.17 -15.18
N GLY A 26 11.27 2.14 -14.84
CA GLY A 26 10.33 2.04 -13.75
C GLY A 26 9.33 0.91 -13.96
N THR A 27 8.71 0.84 -15.14
CA THR A 27 7.72 -0.19 -15.47
C THR A 27 8.34 -1.58 -15.55
N ASN A 28 9.56 -1.72 -16.08
CA ASN A 28 10.27 -3.01 -16.13
C ASN A 28 10.72 -3.46 -14.73
N ALA A 29 11.28 -2.55 -13.92
CA ALA A 29 11.70 -2.86 -12.56
C ALA A 29 10.51 -3.28 -11.70
N GLN A 30 9.38 -2.57 -11.80
CA GLN A 30 8.13 -2.92 -11.13
C GLN A 30 7.66 -4.33 -11.51
N LEU A 31 7.68 -4.68 -12.80
CA LEU A 31 7.27 -6.00 -13.27
C LEU A 31 8.18 -7.11 -12.72
N ILE A 32 9.51 -6.91 -12.79
CA ILE A 32 10.48 -7.89 -12.27
C ILE A 32 10.30 -8.06 -10.76
N LEU A 33 10.21 -6.96 -10.01
CA LEU A 33 10.00 -6.99 -8.56
C LEU A 33 8.70 -7.70 -8.19
N ALA A 34 7.60 -7.44 -8.91
CA ALA A 34 6.33 -8.10 -8.67
C ALA A 34 6.41 -9.61 -8.89
N ILE A 35 7.06 -10.06 -9.97
CA ILE A 35 7.26 -11.49 -10.22
C ILE A 35 8.08 -12.12 -9.08
N VAL A 36 9.20 -11.51 -8.71
CA VAL A 36 10.04 -12.03 -7.63
C VAL A 36 9.29 -12.05 -6.30
N ASN A 37 8.59 -10.99 -5.94
CA ASN A 37 7.86 -10.91 -4.68
C ASN A 37 6.68 -11.90 -4.62
N THR A 38 5.86 -11.94 -5.67
CA THR A 38 4.68 -12.80 -5.73
C THR A 38 5.04 -14.29 -5.76
N PHE A 39 6.13 -14.68 -6.44
CA PHE A 39 6.50 -16.10 -6.57
C PHE A 39 7.56 -16.58 -5.59
N VAL A 40 8.39 -15.69 -5.03
CA VAL A 40 9.49 -16.07 -4.13
C VAL A 40 9.23 -15.57 -2.71
N PHE A 41 9.06 -14.26 -2.53
CA PHE A 41 9.04 -13.67 -1.18
C PHE A 41 7.74 -13.92 -0.42
N HIS A 42 6.57 -13.93 -1.05
CA HIS A 42 5.29 -14.21 -0.36
C HIS A 42 5.00 -15.70 -0.15
N PRO A 43 5.28 -16.61 -1.11
CA PRO A 43 5.04 -18.04 -0.92
C PRO A 43 5.95 -18.66 0.15
N PHE A 44 7.16 -18.12 0.36
CA PHE A 44 8.10 -18.67 1.33
C PHE A 44 7.59 -18.58 2.80
N PRO A 45 7.18 -17.41 3.33
CA PRO A 45 6.51 -17.30 4.63
C PRO A 45 5.23 -18.12 4.70
N LEU A 46 4.41 -18.16 3.64
CA LEU A 46 3.20 -18.98 3.61
C LEU A 46 3.53 -20.47 3.77
N HIS A 47 4.55 -20.96 3.07
CA HIS A 47 5.01 -22.34 3.20
C HIS A 47 5.46 -22.67 4.64
N ILE A 48 6.23 -21.76 5.26
CA ILE A 48 6.68 -21.91 6.65
C ILE A 48 5.49 -21.92 7.61
N LEU A 49 4.54 -20.99 7.46
CA LEU A 49 3.36 -20.89 8.31
C LEU A 49 2.44 -22.11 8.18
N LEU A 50 2.32 -22.68 6.99
CA LEU A 50 1.52 -23.87 6.74
C LEU A 50 2.17 -25.15 7.30
N ARG A 51 3.51 -25.29 7.23
CA ARG A 51 4.19 -26.53 7.62
C ARG A 51 4.80 -26.55 9.02
N ARG A 52 5.27 -25.42 9.55
CA ARG A 52 6.14 -25.37 10.75
C ARG A 52 5.56 -24.57 11.92
N SER A 53 4.24 -24.47 12.02
CA SER A 53 3.57 -23.60 13.00
C SER A 53 2.69 -24.32 14.04
N PRO A 54 3.14 -25.40 14.72
CA PRO A 54 2.35 -26.00 15.80
C PRO A 54 2.35 -25.15 17.08
N THR A 55 3.36 -24.29 17.29
CA THR A 55 3.53 -23.48 18.50
C THR A 55 2.81 -22.13 18.44
N MET A 56 2.35 -21.71 17.26
CA MET A 56 1.71 -20.43 17.05
C MET A 56 0.21 -20.54 17.28
N SER A 57 -0.39 -19.53 17.91
CA SER A 57 -1.84 -19.51 18.07
C SER A 57 -2.54 -19.44 16.71
N THR A 58 -3.60 -20.22 16.55
CA THR A 58 -4.35 -20.32 15.29
C THR A 58 -4.86 -18.97 14.79
N SER A 59 -5.20 -18.04 15.69
CA SER A 59 -5.66 -16.70 15.33
C SER A 59 -4.56 -15.86 14.68
N ILE A 60 -3.35 -15.85 15.25
CA ILE A 60 -2.21 -15.10 14.68
C ILE A 60 -1.78 -15.77 13.36
N ARG A 61 -1.76 -17.11 13.30
CA ARG A 61 -1.46 -17.83 12.04
C ARG A 61 -2.41 -17.45 10.90
N ARG A 62 -3.73 -17.38 11.17
CA ARG A 62 -4.72 -16.93 10.19
C ARG A 62 -4.48 -15.48 9.77
N GLY A 63 -4.13 -14.59 10.71
CA GLY A 63 -3.78 -13.21 10.41
C GLY A 63 -2.61 -13.09 9.44
N TYR A 64 -1.53 -13.88 9.64
CA TYR A 64 -0.38 -13.86 8.74
C TYR A 64 -0.71 -14.41 7.36
N ILE A 65 -1.49 -15.50 7.28
CA ILE A 65 -1.92 -16.03 5.99
C ILE A 65 -2.74 -14.97 5.25
N LEU A 66 -3.71 -14.32 5.91
CA LEU A 66 -4.51 -13.27 5.30
C LEU A 66 -3.66 -12.06 4.88
N SER A 67 -2.67 -11.67 5.67
CA SER A 67 -1.76 -10.58 5.34
C SER A 67 -0.91 -10.91 4.11
N GLN A 68 -0.35 -12.12 4.01
CA GLN A 68 0.42 -12.54 2.83
C GLN A 68 -0.47 -12.63 1.58
N LEU A 69 -1.71 -13.14 1.69
CA LEU A 69 -2.67 -13.13 0.59
C LEU A 69 -3.03 -11.70 0.14
N ALA A 70 -3.16 -10.78 1.10
CA ALA A 70 -3.43 -9.37 0.80
C ALA A 70 -2.25 -8.71 0.09
N PHE A 71 -1.00 -8.98 0.49
CA PHE A 71 0.19 -8.50 -0.22
C PHE A 71 0.28 -9.07 -1.64
N ILE A 72 0.05 -10.38 -1.83
CA ILE A 72 0.00 -10.98 -3.18
C ILE A 72 -1.06 -10.29 -4.04
N THR A 73 -2.25 -10.06 -3.49
CA THR A 73 -3.33 -9.35 -4.18
C THR A 73 -2.93 -7.92 -4.53
N TYR A 74 -2.29 -7.21 -3.61
CA TYR A 74 -1.77 -5.86 -3.81
C TYR A 74 -0.78 -5.83 -4.97
N GLU A 75 0.26 -6.67 -4.94
CA GLU A 75 1.30 -6.69 -5.97
C GLU A 75 0.74 -7.08 -7.34
N PHE A 76 -0.16 -8.07 -7.37
CA PHE A 76 -0.79 -8.50 -8.60
C PHE A 76 -1.63 -7.36 -9.22
N ILE A 77 -2.43 -6.65 -8.42
CA ILE A 77 -3.21 -5.53 -8.95
C ILE A 77 -2.30 -4.37 -9.34
N PHE A 78 -1.38 -3.97 -8.47
CA PHE A 78 -0.61 -2.74 -8.64
C PHE A 78 0.43 -2.84 -9.76
N PHE A 79 1.18 -3.94 -9.82
CA PHE A 79 2.30 -4.08 -10.76
C PHE A 79 1.96 -4.83 -12.04
N PHE A 80 1.01 -5.77 -11.99
CA PHE A 80 0.62 -6.53 -13.19
C PHE A 80 -0.64 -5.96 -13.85
N LEU A 81 -1.71 -5.73 -13.09
CA LEU A 81 -2.97 -5.26 -13.67
C LEU A 81 -2.99 -3.76 -13.98
N ALA A 82 -2.43 -2.92 -13.12
CA ALA A 82 -2.43 -1.45 -13.29
C ALA A 82 -1.12 -0.95 -13.90
N GLN A 83 0.04 -1.39 -13.38
CA GLN A 83 1.39 -0.97 -13.79
C GLN A 83 1.53 0.56 -13.80
N ILE A 84 1.56 1.12 -12.59
CA ILE A 84 1.41 2.55 -12.34
C ILE A 84 2.77 3.26 -12.28
N TYR A 85 2.87 4.40 -12.95
CA TYR A 85 3.98 5.35 -12.82
C TYR A 85 3.43 6.71 -12.39
N VAL A 86 3.98 7.30 -11.33
CA VAL A 86 3.54 8.61 -10.83
C VAL A 86 4.12 9.72 -11.69
N ILE A 87 3.28 10.64 -12.14
CA ILE A 87 3.70 11.71 -13.07
C ILE A 87 3.96 12.99 -12.26
N ILE A 88 5.20 13.34 -11.94
CA ILE A 88 5.51 14.58 -11.20
C ILE A 88 5.76 15.71 -12.21
N PRO A 89 5.21 16.93 -12.04
CA PRO A 89 4.46 17.46 -10.88
C PRO A 89 2.93 17.37 -10.98
N TYR A 90 2.41 16.66 -11.98
CA TYR A 90 0.97 16.54 -12.18
C TYR A 90 0.36 15.66 -11.09
N PRO A 91 -0.81 16.01 -10.52
CA PRO A 91 -1.54 15.06 -9.69
C PRO A 91 -2.15 14.01 -10.60
N GLY A 92 -1.39 12.99 -10.99
CA GLY A 92 -1.86 11.99 -11.94
C GLY A 92 -0.98 10.75 -12.03
N LEU A 93 -1.55 9.70 -12.59
CA LEU A 93 -0.90 8.41 -12.76
C LEU A 93 -0.85 8.04 -14.25
N TYR A 94 0.31 7.60 -14.70
CA TYR A 94 0.49 6.92 -15.97
C TYR A 94 0.32 5.42 -15.75
N SER A 95 -0.35 4.73 -16.68
CA SER A 95 -0.71 3.33 -16.49
C SER A 95 -0.70 2.56 -17.81
N GLU A 96 0.00 1.41 -17.84
CA GLU A 96 0.13 0.54 -19.03
C GLU A 96 -0.44 -0.87 -18.84
N GLY A 97 -0.89 -1.21 -17.63
CA GLY A 97 -1.31 -2.55 -17.28
C GLY A 97 -2.60 -3.00 -17.97
N LEU A 98 -2.95 -4.27 -17.77
CA LEU A 98 -4.10 -4.91 -18.39
C LEU A 98 -5.42 -4.15 -18.16
N LEU A 99 -5.67 -3.66 -16.94
CA LEU A 99 -6.90 -2.92 -16.62
C LEU A 99 -7.04 -1.63 -17.42
N CYS A 100 -5.92 -0.99 -17.72
CA CYS A 100 -5.89 0.26 -18.46
C CYS A 100 -6.10 0.03 -19.95
N ARG A 101 -5.52 -1.05 -20.52
CA ARG A 101 -5.72 -1.43 -21.93
C ARG A 101 -7.16 -1.85 -22.26
N MET A 102 -7.96 -2.20 -21.24
CA MET A 102 -9.36 -2.56 -21.40
C MET A 102 -10.30 -1.37 -21.60
N ASN A 103 -9.80 -0.12 -21.66
CA ASN A 103 -10.62 1.10 -21.77
C ASN A 103 -11.71 1.18 -20.69
N LEU A 104 -11.41 0.72 -19.47
CA LEU A 104 -12.33 0.82 -18.35
C LEU A 104 -12.50 2.29 -17.93
N PRO A 105 -13.68 2.67 -17.38
CA PRO A 105 -13.86 3.99 -16.80
C PRO A 105 -12.79 4.25 -15.73
N LYS A 106 -12.20 5.45 -15.75
CA LYS A 106 -11.13 5.85 -14.81
C LYS A 106 -11.48 5.60 -13.34
N GLY A 107 -12.71 5.90 -12.93
CA GLY A 107 -13.17 5.64 -11.55
C GLY A 107 -13.08 4.17 -11.16
N VAL A 108 -13.32 3.24 -12.10
CA VAL A 108 -13.18 1.79 -11.87
C VAL A 108 -11.71 1.42 -11.71
N ILE A 109 -10.83 1.96 -12.56
CA ILE A 109 -9.38 1.73 -12.49
C ILE A 109 -8.84 2.22 -11.13
N LEU A 110 -9.14 3.47 -10.76
CA LEU A 110 -8.75 4.04 -9.47
C LEU A 110 -9.34 3.28 -8.28
N GLY A 111 -10.56 2.74 -8.42
CA GLY A 111 -11.17 1.86 -7.41
C GLY A 111 -10.37 0.59 -7.18
N PHE A 112 -9.94 -0.10 -8.25
CA PHE A 112 -9.09 -1.29 -8.11
C PHE A 112 -7.73 -0.96 -7.49
N ILE A 113 -7.12 0.16 -7.90
CA ILE A 113 -5.84 0.63 -7.34
C ILE A 113 -6.00 0.92 -5.85
N SER A 114 -7.00 1.71 -5.47
CA SER A 114 -7.27 2.05 -4.06
C SER A 114 -7.59 0.81 -3.23
N PHE A 115 -8.43 -0.10 -3.75
CA PHE A 115 -8.74 -1.37 -3.10
C PHE A 115 -7.49 -2.20 -2.81
N SER A 116 -6.55 -2.27 -3.77
CA SER A 116 -5.31 -3.02 -3.62
C SER A 116 -4.44 -2.50 -2.47
N ILE A 117 -4.39 -1.18 -2.25
CA ILE A 117 -3.65 -0.56 -1.15
C ILE A 117 -4.37 -0.84 0.17
N VAL A 118 -5.69 -0.63 0.16
CA VAL A 118 -6.52 -0.72 1.35
C VAL A 118 -6.63 -2.15 1.88
N VAL A 119 -6.65 -3.19 1.04
CA VAL A 119 -6.84 -4.59 1.47
C VAL A 119 -5.70 -5.11 2.36
N VAL A 120 -4.50 -4.53 2.25
CA VAL A 120 -3.33 -4.91 3.05
C VAL A 120 -3.46 -4.47 4.52
N GLN A 121 -4.16 -3.36 4.76
CA GLN A 121 -4.12 -2.68 6.05
C GLN A 121 -4.91 -3.41 7.16
N PRO A 122 -6.14 -3.92 6.94
CA PRO A 122 -6.89 -4.62 8.01
C PRO A 122 -6.21 -5.90 8.53
N PRO A 123 -5.68 -6.81 7.68
CA PRO A 123 -4.96 -7.99 8.17
C PRO A 123 -3.71 -7.63 8.99
N PHE A 124 -2.96 -6.62 8.53
CA PHE A 124 -1.78 -6.14 9.25
C PHE A 124 -2.15 -5.56 10.63
N ALA A 125 -3.15 -4.67 10.68
CA ALA A 125 -3.62 -4.09 11.92
C ALA A 125 -4.17 -5.15 12.90
N PHE A 126 -4.94 -6.11 12.39
CA PHE A 126 -5.41 -7.24 13.18
C PHE A 126 -4.25 -8.01 13.81
N LEU A 127 -3.19 -8.30 13.04
CA LEU A 127 -2.00 -8.96 13.54
C LEU A 127 -1.35 -8.16 14.67
N ILE A 128 -1.03 -6.88 14.45
CA ILE A 128 -0.39 -6.03 15.45
C ILE A 128 -1.21 -5.95 16.75
N VAL A 129 -2.53 -5.77 16.65
CA VAL A 129 -3.41 -5.76 17.82
C VAL A 129 -3.40 -7.12 18.52
N ARG A 130 -3.48 -8.25 17.80
CA ARG A 130 -3.45 -9.59 18.40
C ARG A 130 -2.12 -9.91 19.07
N MET A 131 -1.02 -9.50 18.47
CA MET A 131 0.32 -9.57 19.03
C MET A 131 0.39 -8.80 20.34
N HIS A 132 0.00 -7.52 20.33
CA HIS A 132 -0.06 -6.68 21.52
C HIS A 132 -0.88 -7.34 22.63
N GLN A 133 -2.09 -7.82 22.30
CA GLN A 133 -2.98 -8.46 23.27
C GLN A 133 -2.44 -9.78 23.83
N THR A 134 -1.57 -10.49 23.09
CA THR A 134 -0.93 -11.72 23.57
C THR A 134 0.13 -11.43 24.64
N PHE A 135 0.79 -10.27 24.56
CA PHE A 135 1.80 -9.85 25.54
C PHE A 135 1.24 -9.11 26.75
N MET A 136 -0.06 -8.80 26.78
CA MET A 136 -0.69 -8.13 27.92
C MET A 136 -1.11 -9.12 29.02
N ASP A 137 -0.77 -8.79 30.26
CA ASP A 137 -1.29 -9.46 31.46
C ASP A 137 -2.81 -9.29 31.58
N ASN A 138 -3.47 -10.24 32.24
CA ASN A 138 -4.94 -10.24 32.39
C ASN A 138 -5.42 -9.03 33.22
N ASP A 139 -4.60 -8.55 34.15
CA ASP A 139 -4.91 -7.41 35.01
C ASP A 139 -4.48 -6.06 34.39
N SER A 140 -3.88 -6.07 33.19
CA SER A 140 -3.45 -4.84 32.53
C SER A 140 -4.66 -4.03 32.05
N PRO A 141 -4.74 -2.71 32.33
CA PRO A 141 -5.83 -1.87 31.83
C PRO A 141 -5.83 -1.75 30.29
N PHE A 142 -4.73 -2.11 29.63
CA PHE A 142 -4.60 -2.12 28.17
C PHE A 142 -5.00 -3.46 27.53
N LYS A 143 -5.51 -4.41 28.33
CA LYS A 143 -6.10 -5.65 27.83
C LYS A 143 -7.46 -5.34 27.21
N LEU A 144 -7.54 -5.42 25.89
CA LEU A 144 -8.75 -5.14 25.14
C LEU A 144 -9.64 -6.37 25.11
N SER A 145 -10.91 -6.20 25.46
CA SER A 145 -11.91 -7.25 25.30
C SER A 145 -12.09 -7.63 23.82
N ARG A 146 -12.56 -8.85 23.56
CA ARG A 146 -12.82 -9.33 22.19
C ARG A 146 -13.82 -8.43 21.45
N ARG A 147 -14.80 -7.85 22.16
CA ARG A 147 -15.81 -6.94 21.59
C ARG A 147 -15.17 -5.65 21.11
N VAL A 148 -14.26 -5.07 21.91
CA VAL A 148 -13.52 -3.85 21.51
C VAL A 148 -12.63 -4.11 20.31
N GLN A 149 -11.92 -5.25 20.26
CA GLN A 149 -11.10 -5.61 19.09
C GLN A 149 -11.94 -5.75 17.80
N ILE A 150 -13.14 -6.33 17.90
CA ILE A 150 -14.07 -6.41 16.76
C ILE A 150 -14.55 -5.01 16.37
N GLY A 151 -14.94 -4.17 17.33
CA GLY A 151 -15.35 -2.79 17.07
C GLY A 151 -14.26 -1.97 16.36
N MET A 152 -13.00 -2.07 16.83
CA MET A 152 -11.86 -1.43 16.19
C MET A 152 -11.67 -1.90 14.75
N ALA A 153 -11.72 -3.22 14.52
CA ALA A 153 -11.59 -3.79 13.17
C ALA A 153 -12.73 -3.32 12.25
N SER A 154 -13.97 -3.27 12.73
CA SER A 154 -15.11 -2.77 11.96
C SER A 154 -14.94 -1.30 11.59
N VAL A 155 -14.55 -0.44 12.54
CA VAL A 155 -14.28 0.99 12.25
C VAL A 155 -13.19 1.14 11.21
N GLN A 156 -12.09 0.40 11.35
CA GLN A 156 -11.00 0.42 10.39
C GLN A 156 -11.45 -0.01 9.00
N ILE A 157 -12.17 -1.14 8.87
CA ILE A 157 -12.67 -1.63 7.58
C ILE A 157 -13.63 -0.63 6.94
N THR A 158 -14.49 0.02 7.73
CA THR A 158 -15.39 1.07 7.23
C THR A 158 -14.61 2.27 6.70
N LEU A 159 -13.66 2.82 7.47
CA LEU A 159 -12.83 3.93 7.02
C LEU A 159 -12.06 3.58 5.75
N MET A 160 -11.45 2.40 5.72
CA MET A 160 -10.78 1.84 4.56
C MET A 160 -11.68 1.76 3.33
N SER A 161 -12.91 1.25 3.49
CA SER A 161 -13.88 1.15 2.40
C SER A 161 -14.32 2.52 1.88
N LEU A 162 -14.45 3.51 2.77
CA LEU A 162 -14.75 4.89 2.38
C LEU A 162 -13.65 5.52 1.53
N ASN A 163 -12.38 5.17 1.75
CA ASN A 163 -11.29 5.61 0.87
C ASN A 163 -11.43 5.01 -0.52
N VAL A 164 -11.73 3.71 -0.64
CA VAL A 164 -11.97 3.10 -1.96
C VAL A 164 -13.10 3.82 -2.70
N VAL A 165 -14.21 4.09 -2.02
CA VAL A 165 -15.33 4.86 -2.59
C VAL A 165 -14.88 6.27 -2.96
N GLY A 166 -14.17 6.97 -2.09
CA GLY A 166 -13.73 8.32 -2.34
C GLY A 166 -12.75 8.45 -3.52
N PHE A 167 -11.80 7.51 -3.67
CA PHE A 167 -10.98 7.42 -4.89
C PHE A 167 -11.83 7.19 -6.16
N THR A 168 -12.90 6.39 -6.09
CA THR A 168 -13.78 6.17 -7.26
C THR A 168 -14.64 7.38 -7.60
N VAL A 169 -15.10 8.12 -6.59
CA VAL A 169 -16.06 9.24 -6.74
C VAL A 169 -15.33 10.56 -7.02
N PHE A 170 -14.25 10.85 -6.31
CA PHE A 170 -13.47 12.08 -6.47
C PHE A 170 -12.34 11.94 -7.50
N GLY A 171 -12.06 10.72 -7.99
CA GLY A 171 -11.11 10.44 -9.05
C GLY A 171 -11.62 10.71 -10.47
N THR A 172 -12.56 11.65 -10.64
CA THR A 172 -13.11 12.03 -11.95
C THR A 172 -12.10 12.81 -12.78
N ASP A 173 -12.40 13.01 -14.05
CA ASP A 173 -11.56 13.86 -14.91
C ASP A 173 -11.66 15.33 -14.52
N PRO A 174 -10.54 16.07 -14.56
CA PRO A 174 -10.54 17.50 -14.26
C PRO A 174 -11.27 18.27 -15.36
N GLU A 175 -11.86 19.41 -15.01
CA GLU A 175 -12.66 20.22 -15.94
C GLU A 175 -11.86 20.70 -17.17
N ASN A 176 -10.54 20.84 -17.02
CA ASN A 176 -9.61 21.30 -18.04
C ASN A 176 -8.80 20.16 -18.70
N ILE A 177 -9.30 18.92 -18.68
CA ILE A 177 -8.59 17.75 -19.23
C ILE A 177 -8.15 17.96 -20.68
N ASP A 178 -8.99 18.54 -21.53
CA ASP A 178 -8.67 18.79 -22.95
C ASP A 178 -7.50 19.77 -23.13
N ASN A 179 -7.30 20.69 -22.19
CA ASN A 179 -6.18 21.62 -22.24
C ASN A 179 -4.91 20.99 -21.69
N LEU A 180 -5.02 20.16 -20.66
CA LEU A 180 -3.89 19.40 -20.12
C LEU A 180 -3.36 18.40 -21.15
N LEU A 181 -4.25 17.70 -21.87
CA LEU A 181 -3.85 16.74 -22.90
C LEU A 181 -3.21 17.39 -24.14
N LYS A 182 -3.26 18.72 -24.30
CA LYS A 182 -2.52 19.44 -25.35
C LYS A 182 -1.08 19.74 -24.96
N GLU A 183 -0.71 19.56 -23.69
CA GLU A 183 0.67 19.77 -23.25
C GLU A 183 1.56 18.66 -23.84
N PRO A 184 2.73 19.00 -24.39
CA PRO A 184 3.52 18.04 -25.16
C PRO A 184 4.00 16.85 -24.31
N GLU A 185 4.31 17.09 -23.03
CA GLU A 185 4.66 16.06 -22.04
C GLU A 185 3.54 15.03 -21.83
N LEU A 186 2.31 15.49 -21.64
CA LEU A 186 1.15 14.64 -21.41
C LEU A 186 0.69 13.97 -22.71
N THR A 187 0.74 14.67 -23.84
CA THR A 187 0.44 14.11 -25.16
C THR A 187 1.34 12.91 -25.46
N MET A 188 2.63 13.04 -25.16
CA MET A 188 3.61 11.98 -25.35
C MET A 188 3.30 10.75 -24.49
N LEU A 189 2.94 10.93 -23.22
CA LEU A 189 2.55 9.80 -22.35
C LEU A 189 1.22 9.19 -22.78
N ALA A 190 0.22 10.01 -23.14
CA ALA A 190 -1.08 9.57 -23.63
C ALA A 190 -0.97 8.73 -24.91
N ALA A 191 0.04 9.01 -25.75
CA ALA A 191 0.31 8.22 -26.95
C ALA A 191 0.85 6.81 -26.65
N ARG A 192 1.43 6.58 -25.46
CA ARG A 192 2.01 5.28 -25.05
C ARG A 192 1.06 4.46 -24.17
N GLY A 193 0.25 5.11 -23.33
CA GLY A 193 -0.61 4.43 -22.36
C GLY A 193 -1.75 5.31 -21.86
N HIS A 194 -2.42 4.88 -20.78
CA HIS A 194 -3.53 5.63 -20.21
C HIS A 194 -3.04 6.62 -19.14
N LEU A 195 -3.60 7.83 -19.19
CA LEU A 195 -3.39 8.87 -18.19
C LEU A 195 -4.60 8.98 -17.26
N LEU A 196 -4.35 8.90 -15.96
CA LEU A 196 -5.33 9.11 -14.89
C LEU A 196 -5.01 10.47 -14.23
N LEU A 197 -5.27 11.57 -14.94
CA LEU A 197 -4.98 12.93 -14.46
C LEU A 197 -6.06 13.42 -13.51
N LEU A 198 -5.71 13.93 -12.34
CA LEU A 198 -6.65 14.37 -11.31
C LEU A 198 -6.76 15.90 -11.23
N GLY A 199 -5.91 16.64 -11.95
CA GLY A 199 -5.89 18.10 -11.96
C GLY A 199 -4.63 18.68 -12.60
N SER A 200 -4.48 20.00 -12.46
CA SER A 200 -3.30 20.74 -12.92
C SER A 200 -2.15 20.61 -11.92
N PRO A 201 -0.89 20.91 -12.30
CA PRO A 201 0.23 20.94 -11.35
C PRO A 201 -0.07 21.80 -10.13
N GLY A 202 -0.02 21.19 -8.94
CA GLY A 202 -0.31 21.86 -7.67
C GLY A 202 -1.81 22.04 -7.33
N ASP A 203 -2.73 21.69 -8.22
CA ASP A 203 -4.17 21.77 -7.99
C ASP A 203 -4.90 20.48 -8.42
N PRO A 204 -5.10 19.52 -7.50
CA PRO A 204 -5.82 18.27 -7.76
C PRO A 204 -7.35 18.44 -7.81
N GLN A 205 -7.88 19.68 -7.84
CA GLN A 205 -9.31 19.97 -7.96
C GLN A 205 -10.17 19.20 -6.94
N LEU A 206 -11.17 18.42 -7.39
CA LEU A 206 -12.06 17.63 -6.54
C LEU A 206 -11.33 16.55 -5.75
N PHE A 207 -10.21 16.03 -6.26
CA PHE A 207 -9.45 14.97 -5.62
C PHE A 207 -8.79 15.41 -4.30
N ARG A 208 -8.69 16.73 -4.03
CA ARG A 208 -8.25 17.26 -2.73
C ARG A 208 -9.10 16.77 -1.55
N PHE A 209 -10.40 16.53 -1.77
CA PHE A 209 -11.29 16.04 -0.73
C PHE A 209 -10.96 14.59 -0.35
N GLU A 210 -10.62 13.76 -1.35
CA GLU A 210 -10.15 12.40 -1.09
C GLU A 210 -8.80 12.41 -0.40
N LEU A 211 -7.86 13.24 -0.84
CA LEU A 211 -6.55 13.36 -0.17
C LEU A 211 -6.70 13.73 1.32
N PHE A 212 -7.66 14.60 1.63
CA PHE A 212 -7.98 14.94 3.02
C PHE A 212 -8.55 13.74 3.80
N LEU A 213 -9.53 13.02 3.22
CA LEU A 213 -10.11 11.82 3.83
C LEU A 213 -9.06 10.74 4.07
N PHE A 214 -8.18 10.52 3.09
CA PHE A 214 -7.06 9.60 3.16
C PHE A 214 -6.08 9.98 4.25
N TYR A 215 -5.71 11.26 4.34
CA TYR A 215 -4.82 11.74 5.39
C TYR A 215 -5.40 11.54 6.80
N VAL A 216 -6.68 11.89 7.00
CA VAL A 216 -7.37 11.65 8.28
C VAL A 216 -7.38 10.16 8.62
N THR A 217 -7.69 9.31 7.64
CA THR A 217 -7.70 7.86 7.81
C THR A 217 -6.31 7.33 8.18
N LEU A 218 -5.26 7.82 7.53
CA LEU A 218 -3.87 7.44 7.79
C LEU A 218 -3.48 7.81 9.22
N VAL A 219 -3.72 9.04 9.66
CA VAL A 219 -3.38 9.51 11.01
C VAL A 219 -4.10 8.68 12.08
N LEU A 220 -5.41 8.42 11.90
CA LEU A 220 -6.19 7.63 12.85
C LEU A 220 -5.69 6.18 12.96
N ASN A 221 -5.46 5.51 11.83
CA ASN A 221 -4.99 4.12 11.87
C ASN A 221 -3.53 4.01 12.34
N PHE A 222 -2.65 4.88 11.83
CA PHE A 222 -1.24 4.84 12.16
C PHE A 222 -0.99 5.10 13.64
N SER A 223 -1.71 6.06 14.25
CA SER A 223 -1.57 6.35 15.68
C SER A 223 -1.91 5.15 16.57
N VAL A 224 -2.99 4.42 16.26
CA VAL A 224 -3.39 3.21 17.00
C VAL A 224 -2.34 2.10 16.86
N LEU A 225 -1.82 1.89 15.64
CA LEU A 225 -0.81 0.87 15.38
C LEU A 225 0.52 1.20 16.06
N LEU A 226 0.96 2.45 15.94
CA LEU A 226 2.17 2.94 16.57
C LEU A 226 2.09 2.79 18.09
N PHE A 227 0.96 3.16 18.70
CA PHE A 227 0.73 2.92 20.13
C PHE A 227 0.87 1.44 20.51
N CYS A 228 0.22 0.53 19.77
CA CYS A 228 0.29 -0.90 20.04
C CYS A 228 1.73 -1.43 19.91
N ILE A 229 2.48 -0.99 18.90
CA ILE A 229 3.87 -1.40 18.68
C ILE A 229 4.75 -0.90 19.83
N LEU A 230 4.74 0.42 20.10
CA LEU A 230 5.57 1.02 21.15
C LEU A 230 5.25 0.45 22.53
N HIS A 231 3.98 0.27 22.85
CA HIS A 231 3.57 -0.31 24.14
C HIS A 231 3.98 -1.78 24.28
N THR A 232 3.88 -2.57 23.20
CA THR A 232 4.38 -3.94 23.18
C THR A 232 5.88 -3.98 23.38
N MET A 233 6.64 -3.14 22.67
CA MET A 233 8.10 -3.06 22.80
C MET A 233 8.51 -2.68 24.23
N HIS A 234 7.85 -1.68 24.81
CA HIS A 234 8.08 -1.26 26.19
C HIS A 234 7.79 -2.41 27.18
N THR A 235 6.67 -3.11 27.01
CA THR A 235 6.28 -4.23 27.88
C THR A 235 7.25 -5.41 27.76
N LEU A 236 7.69 -5.74 26.55
CA LEU A 236 8.67 -6.79 26.31
C LEU A 236 10.02 -6.46 26.92
N ARG A 237 10.48 -5.21 26.80
CA ARG A 237 11.73 -4.74 27.43
C ARG A 237 11.65 -4.82 28.96
N LYS A 238 10.51 -4.48 29.57
CA LYS A 238 10.32 -4.64 31.02
C LYS A 238 10.36 -6.11 31.43
N ARG A 239 9.73 -7.00 30.66
CA ARG A 239 9.70 -8.45 30.94
C ARG A 239 11.05 -9.12 30.75
N SER A 240 11.83 -8.72 29.75
CA SER A 240 13.16 -9.29 29.53
C SER A 240 14.12 -9.03 30.69
N LEU A 241 13.96 -7.90 31.39
CA LEU A 241 14.72 -7.58 32.60
C LEU A 241 14.29 -8.41 33.82
N THR A 242 13.02 -8.82 33.90
CA THR A 242 12.48 -9.58 35.04
C THR A 242 12.57 -11.10 34.85
N ALA A 243 12.74 -11.58 33.62
CA ALA A 243 12.78 -13.00 33.31
C ALA A 243 14.03 -13.67 33.92
N LYS A 244 13.82 -14.58 34.90
CA LYS A 244 14.91 -15.34 35.56
C LYS A 244 15.48 -16.48 34.72
N SER A 245 14.80 -16.88 33.62
CA SER A 245 15.21 -18.01 32.77
C SER A 245 15.85 -17.51 31.47
N VAL A 246 17.12 -17.87 31.28
CA VAL A 246 17.92 -17.54 30.08
C VAL A 246 17.26 -18.07 28.79
N HIS A 247 16.66 -19.27 28.83
CA HIS A 247 16.02 -19.87 27.66
C HIS A 247 14.77 -19.10 27.22
N THR A 248 13.93 -18.68 28.17
CA THR A 248 12.73 -17.87 27.87
C THR A 248 13.10 -16.49 27.34
N GLN A 249 14.18 -15.91 27.86
CA GLN A 249 14.69 -14.62 27.39
C GLN A 249 15.19 -14.72 25.94
N GLN A 250 15.98 -15.74 25.60
CA GLN A 250 16.48 -15.96 24.23
C GLN A 250 15.35 -16.18 23.22
N MET A 251 14.32 -16.95 23.58
CA MET A 251 13.16 -17.16 22.70
C MET A 251 12.36 -15.88 22.49
N THR A 252 12.19 -15.09 23.55
CA THR A 252 11.49 -13.79 23.50
C THR A 252 12.28 -12.78 22.64
N GLN A 253 13.61 -12.76 22.76
CA GLN A 253 14.48 -11.90 21.97
C GLN A 253 14.46 -12.26 20.49
N ARG A 254 14.49 -13.54 20.13
CA ARG A 254 14.33 -13.98 18.73
C ARG A 254 12.98 -13.58 18.14
N MET A 255 11.90 -13.71 18.92
CA MET A 255 10.58 -13.21 18.49
C MET A 255 10.61 -11.69 18.30
N PHE A 256 11.28 -10.95 19.18
CA PHE A 256 11.42 -9.50 19.08
C PHE A 256 12.19 -9.06 17.83
N GLU A 257 13.31 -9.72 17.51
CA GLU A 257 14.09 -9.45 16.31
C GLU A 257 13.26 -9.68 15.04
N VAL A 258 12.54 -10.80 14.95
CA VAL A 258 11.65 -11.07 13.82
C VAL A 258 10.55 -10.00 13.71
N PHE A 259 10.02 -9.52 14.84
CA PHE A 259 9.05 -8.42 14.86
C PHE A 259 9.65 -7.11 14.36
N PHE A 260 10.86 -6.78 14.79
CA PHE A 260 11.53 -5.54 14.41
C PHE A 260 11.84 -5.50 12.92
N TRP A 261 12.27 -6.63 12.33
CA TRP A 261 12.52 -6.73 10.89
C TRP A 261 11.24 -6.72 10.03
N GLN A 262 10.07 -6.90 10.63
CA GLN A 262 8.78 -6.86 9.93
C GLN A 262 8.14 -5.47 9.89
N VAL A 263 8.63 -4.52 10.69
CA VAL A 263 8.14 -3.13 10.80
C VAL A 263 9.11 -2.21 10.06
#